data_AF-A0A2W6AIE7-F1
#
_entry.id   AF-A0A2W6AIE7-F1
#
_cell.length_a   1.000
_cell.length_b   1.000
_cell.length_c   1.000
_cell.angle_alpha   90.00
_cell.angle_beta   90.00
_cell.angle_gamma   90.00
#
_symmetry.space_group_name_H-M   'P 1'
#
loop_
_entity.id
_entity.type
_entity.pdbx_description
1 polymer ?
#
loop_
_entity_poly.entity_id
_entity_poly.type
_entity_poly.pdbx_seq_one_letter_code
_entity_poly.pdbx_strand_id
1 'polypeptide(L)'
;MLFTQGRALVVGVGKYQYVPAANVAQTTNDAVSLAQALTNQGGYPQNQVTLLADGSASRAALIASLQQLANTAQPGDIVIFFYSGHGDYATDGSFYLTTSDTQLDGDKIKLDTGLGQSEFLTLLRAIKARQLLIIINSCFSGKLEPSLGFNTEAAPAALGSGVPDAVTTAALATGSGRVIITACQESERSWVGNGNLTIFGQSLVQGINGSAGLPGPFVSANDLYNYLFKTVPPAAQQLGHQQEPVLTVLRQVGLPLLVALNAATARSG
;
A
#
# COMPACT_ATOMS: atom_id res chain seq x y z
N MET A 1 20.76 -12.31 -10.00
CA MET A 1 20.91 -10.84 -10.13
C MET A 1 20.27 -10.19 -8.91
N LEU A 2 20.79 -9.07 -8.41
CA LEU A 2 20.22 -8.37 -7.25
C LEU A 2 19.64 -7.03 -7.68
N PHE A 3 18.49 -6.67 -7.13
CA PHE A 3 17.84 -5.38 -7.28
C PHE A 3 18.29 -4.45 -6.16
N THR A 4 19.57 -4.06 -6.19
CA THR A 4 20.29 -3.41 -5.08
C THR A 4 19.81 -2.01 -4.72
N GLN A 5 19.05 -1.38 -5.60
CA GLN A 5 18.43 -0.06 -5.41
C GLN A 5 16.98 -0.18 -4.91
N GLY A 6 16.46 -1.40 -4.75
CA GLY A 6 15.14 -1.67 -4.21
C GLY A 6 15.15 -1.68 -2.69
N ARG A 7 14.24 -0.90 -2.09
CA ARG A 7 13.94 -0.92 -0.65
C ARG A 7 12.45 -1.18 -0.46
N ALA A 8 12.08 -1.91 0.59
CA ALA A 8 10.69 -2.17 0.90
C ALA A 8 10.41 -2.05 2.40
N LEU A 9 9.29 -1.41 2.74
CA LEU A 9 8.63 -1.53 4.04
C LEU A 9 7.31 -2.25 3.81
N VAL A 10 7.18 -3.42 4.41
CA VAL A 10 6.05 -4.34 4.24
C VAL A 10 5.37 -4.52 5.59
N VAL A 11 4.11 -4.12 5.68
CA VAL A 11 3.37 -4.02 6.94
C VAL A 11 2.12 -4.88 6.87
N GLY A 12 1.93 -5.77 7.85
CA GLY A 12 0.76 -6.63 7.99
C GLY A 12 0.24 -6.62 9.43
N VAL A 13 -1.01 -6.19 9.61
CA VAL A 13 -1.64 -6.10 10.94
C VAL A 13 -2.74 -7.15 11.07
N GLY A 14 -2.35 -8.37 11.45
CA GLY A 14 -3.28 -9.49 11.61
C GLY A 14 -3.83 -9.66 13.02
N LYS A 15 -3.18 -9.04 14.01
CA LYS A 15 -3.56 -9.08 15.43
C LYS A 15 -3.58 -7.68 16.04
N TYR A 16 -4.67 -7.37 16.72
CA TYR A 16 -4.89 -6.12 17.44
C TYR A 16 -4.93 -6.40 18.94
N GLN A 17 -4.00 -5.80 19.67
CA GLN A 17 -3.84 -5.99 21.11
C GLN A 17 -5.08 -5.57 21.89
N TYR A 18 -5.66 -4.41 21.53
CA TYR A 18 -6.79 -3.82 22.25
C TYR A 18 -8.14 -4.06 21.56
N VAL A 19 -8.13 -4.61 20.35
CA VAL A 19 -9.35 -4.88 19.55
C VAL A 19 -9.33 -6.29 18.94
N PRO A 20 -9.26 -7.39 19.72
CA PRO A 20 -9.10 -8.73 19.16
C PRO A 20 -10.19 -9.16 18.16
N ALA A 21 -11.38 -8.57 18.23
CA ALA A 21 -12.47 -8.80 17.28
C ALA A 21 -12.13 -8.31 15.85
N ALA A 22 -11.15 -7.42 15.69
CA ALA A 22 -10.67 -6.94 14.41
C ALA A 22 -9.57 -7.82 13.79
N ASN A 23 -9.18 -8.93 14.43
CA ASN A 23 -8.10 -9.78 13.93
C ASN A 23 -8.43 -10.38 12.56
N VAL A 24 -7.46 -10.29 11.63
CA VAL A 24 -7.52 -10.87 10.29
C VAL A 24 -6.14 -11.43 9.95
N ALA A 25 -5.88 -12.69 10.32
CA ALA A 25 -4.55 -13.29 10.22
C ALA A 25 -3.94 -13.23 8.81
N GLN A 26 -4.78 -13.17 7.78
CA GLN A 26 -4.37 -13.11 6.38
C GLN A 26 -3.58 -11.84 6.03
N THR A 27 -3.79 -10.73 6.72
CA THR A 27 -3.03 -9.49 6.45
C THR A 27 -1.56 -9.62 6.84
N THR A 28 -1.28 -10.33 7.95
CA THR A 28 0.07 -10.73 8.34
C THR A 28 0.66 -11.70 7.33
N ASN A 29 -0.12 -12.69 6.88
CA ASN A 29 0.35 -13.65 5.88
C ASN A 29 0.66 -12.99 4.54
N ASP A 30 -0.11 -11.98 4.12
CA ASP A 30 0.16 -11.18 2.92
C ASP A 30 1.51 -10.47 3.03
N ALA A 31 1.76 -9.79 4.16
CA ALA A 31 3.01 -9.08 4.40
C ALA A 31 4.22 -10.03 4.41
N VAL A 32 4.11 -11.15 5.13
CA VAL A 32 5.17 -12.18 5.17
C VAL A 32 5.44 -12.74 3.78
N SER A 33 4.39 -13.10 3.04
CA SER A 33 4.51 -13.71 1.71
C SER A 33 5.07 -12.72 0.68
N LEU A 34 4.68 -11.45 0.76
CA LEU A 34 5.22 -10.41 -0.12
C LEU A 34 6.70 -10.14 0.18
N ALA A 35 7.07 -10.02 1.46
CA ALA A 35 8.47 -9.83 1.84
C ALA A 35 9.35 -10.98 1.31
N GLN A 36 8.88 -12.23 1.43
CA GLN A 36 9.56 -13.40 0.87
C GLN A 36 9.61 -13.37 -0.67
N ALA A 37 8.53 -12.99 -1.34
CA ALA A 37 8.51 -12.89 -2.79
C ALA A 37 9.50 -11.84 -3.31
N LEU A 38 9.57 -10.68 -2.64
CA LEU A 38 10.52 -9.60 -2.99
C LEU A 38 11.98 -10.06 -2.82
N THR A 39 12.31 -10.78 -1.75
CA THR A 39 13.69 -11.26 -1.53
C THR A 39 14.06 -12.43 -2.42
N ASN A 40 13.14 -13.40 -2.60
CA ASN A 40 13.45 -14.66 -3.27
C ASN A 40 13.38 -14.55 -4.80
N GLN A 41 12.39 -13.83 -5.31
CA GLN A 41 12.12 -13.71 -6.75
C GLN A 41 12.33 -12.28 -7.26
N GLY A 42 11.95 -11.28 -6.46
CA GLY A 42 12.08 -9.88 -6.83
C GLY A 42 13.51 -9.34 -6.80
N GLY A 43 14.46 -10.08 -6.24
CA GLY A 43 15.88 -9.75 -6.20
C GLY A 43 16.29 -8.74 -5.13
N TYR A 44 15.39 -8.37 -4.21
CA TYR A 44 15.70 -7.41 -3.16
C TYR A 44 16.70 -8.02 -2.16
N PRO A 45 17.77 -7.32 -1.79
CA PRO A 45 18.61 -7.74 -0.68
C PRO A 45 17.80 -7.81 0.61
N GLN A 46 17.99 -8.87 1.41
CA GLN A 46 17.20 -9.10 2.63
C GLN A 46 17.28 -7.93 3.63
N ASN A 47 18.44 -7.27 3.73
CA ASN A 47 18.64 -6.10 4.59
C ASN A 47 17.99 -4.80 4.06
N GLN A 48 17.34 -4.84 2.89
CA GLN A 48 16.58 -3.72 2.32
C GLN A 48 15.07 -3.95 2.34
N VAL A 49 14.61 -5.09 2.87
CA VAL A 49 13.18 -5.39 3.09
C VAL A 49 12.92 -5.40 4.59
N THR A 50 12.22 -4.38 5.08
CA THR A 50 11.75 -4.31 6.46
C THR A 50 10.34 -4.87 6.53
N LEU A 51 10.13 -5.87 7.38
CA LEU A 51 8.83 -6.49 7.64
C LEU A 51 8.35 -6.12 9.04
N LEU A 52 7.15 -5.52 9.12
CA LEU A 52 6.41 -5.31 10.36
C LEU A 52 5.16 -6.18 10.32
N ALA A 53 5.06 -7.16 11.20
CA ALA A 53 3.98 -8.14 11.25
C ALA A 53 3.43 -8.34 12.67
N ASP A 54 2.12 -8.50 12.80
CA ASP A 54 1.42 -8.69 14.09
C ASP A 54 1.87 -7.64 15.13
N GLY A 55 2.27 -8.07 16.33
CA GLY A 55 2.67 -7.18 17.44
C GLY A 55 3.83 -6.24 17.11
N SER A 56 4.66 -6.57 16.11
CA SER A 56 5.74 -5.66 15.66
C SER A 56 5.25 -4.52 14.77
N ALA A 57 4.03 -4.60 14.23
CA ALA A 57 3.39 -3.55 13.44
C ALA A 57 2.69 -2.50 14.32
N SER A 58 3.38 -2.02 15.36
CA SER A 58 2.89 -0.95 16.23
C SER A 58 3.03 0.42 15.56
N ARG A 59 2.30 1.42 16.06
CA ARG A 59 2.40 2.80 15.57
C ARG A 59 3.83 3.32 15.62
N ALA A 60 4.51 3.11 16.75
CA ALA A 60 5.89 3.55 16.94
C ALA A 60 6.85 2.90 15.93
N ALA A 61 6.73 1.59 15.70
CA ALA A 61 7.59 0.87 14.76
C ALA A 61 7.35 1.29 13.30
N LEU A 62 6.08 1.52 12.94
CA LEU A 62 5.69 2.00 11.61
C LEU A 62 6.27 3.38 11.32
N ILE A 63 6.11 4.33 12.24
CA ILE A 63 6.67 5.68 12.11
C ILE A 63 8.20 5.61 12.02
N ALA A 64 8.86 4.86 12.91
CA ALA A 64 10.31 4.73 12.91
C ALA A 64 10.84 4.14 11.60
N SER A 65 10.14 3.16 11.02
CA SER A 65 10.53 2.53 9.75
C SER A 65 10.33 3.46 8.56
N LEU A 66 9.27 4.27 8.54
CA LEU A 66 9.07 5.31 7.53
C LEU A 66 10.14 6.41 7.62
N GLN A 67 10.49 6.85 8.84
CA GLN A 67 11.59 7.79 9.08
C GLN A 67 12.94 7.21 8.67
N GLN A 68 13.19 5.93 8.93
CA GLN A 68 14.39 5.23 8.50
C GLN A 68 14.48 5.21 6.96
N LEU A 69 13.38 4.93 6.25
CA LEU A 69 13.34 5.05 4.80
C LEU A 69 13.66 6.48 4.34
N ALA A 70 13.09 7.50 4.99
CA ALA A 70 13.38 8.89 4.66
C ALA A 70 14.87 9.27 4.84
N ASN A 71 15.51 8.71 5.85
CA ASN A 71 16.92 8.97 6.15
C ASN A 71 17.89 8.20 5.24
N THR A 72 17.54 6.96 4.87
CA THR A 72 18.44 6.04 4.19
C THR A 72 18.25 5.97 2.68
N ALA A 73 17.02 6.16 2.19
CA ALA A 73 16.73 6.12 0.76
C ALA A 73 17.43 7.27 0.02
N GLN A 74 18.01 6.94 -1.13
CA GLN A 74 18.68 7.87 -2.03
C GLN A 74 17.81 8.18 -3.25
N PRO A 75 18.05 9.29 -3.98
CA PRO A 75 17.25 9.65 -5.14
C PRO A 75 17.17 8.59 -6.26
N GLY A 76 18.16 7.70 -6.36
CA GLY A 76 18.19 6.59 -7.33
C GLY A 76 17.54 5.30 -6.83
N ASP A 77 17.12 5.25 -5.55
CA ASP A 77 16.44 4.09 -5.00
C ASP A 77 14.98 4.02 -5.47
N ILE A 78 14.43 2.81 -5.42
CA ILE A 78 13.02 2.53 -5.65
C ILE A 78 12.46 1.96 -4.36
N VAL A 79 11.45 2.63 -3.80
CA VAL A 79 10.86 2.28 -2.52
C VAL A 79 9.48 1.67 -2.75
N ILE A 80 9.22 0.52 -2.12
CA ILE A 80 7.90 -0.05 -1.95
C ILE A 80 7.44 0.18 -0.52
N PHE A 81 6.25 0.75 -0.36
CA PHE A 81 5.51 0.68 0.88
C PHE A 81 4.29 -0.21 0.66
N PHE A 82 4.19 -1.32 1.39
CA PHE A 82 3.01 -2.18 1.39
C PHE A 82 2.37 -2.17 2.77
N TYR A 83 1.05 -2.02 2.80
CA TYR A 83 0.24 -2.15 4.01
C TYR A 83 -0.93 -3.10 3.78
N SER A 84 -1.13 -4.05 4.70
CA SER A 84 -2.35 -4.84 4.81
C SER A 84 -2.87 -4.85 6.24
N GLY A 85 -4.13 -4.49 6.40
CA GLY A 85 -4.75 -4.25 7.71
C GLY A 85 -6.08 -3.52 7.55
N HIS A 86 -6.63 -3.03 8.65
CA HIS A 86 -7.83 -2.19 8.62
C HIS A 86 -7.48 -0.71 8.50
N GLY A 87 -8.41 0.05 7.95
CA GLY A 87 -8.39 1.50 8.01
C GLY A 87 -9.77 1.99 8.40
N ASP A 88 -9.81 3.00 9.26
CA ASP A 88 -11.06 3.57 9.75
C ASP A 88 -10.86 5.04 10.13
N TYR A 89 -11.95 5.70 10.45
CA TYR A 89 -11.94 7.07 10.92
C TYR A 89 -11.68 7.15 12.42
N ALA A 90 -10.87 8.11 12.80
CA ALA A 90 -10.72 8.48 14.20
C ALA A 90 -11.83 9.44 14.65
N THR A 91 -11.80 9.77 15.94
CA THR A 91 -12.79 10.66 16.58
C THR A 91 -12.79 12.08 16.02
N ASP A 92 -11.70 12.52 15.38
CA ASP A 92 -11.58 13.81 14.69
C ASP A 92 -12.09 13.78 13.24
N GLY A 93 -12.55 12.62 12.76
CA GLY A 93 -13.02 12.42 11.39
C GLY A 93 -11.90 12.22 10.35
N SER A 94 -10.63 12.20 10.77
CA SER A 94 -9.51 11.88 9.88
C SER A 94 -9.41 10.37 9.68
N PHE A 95 -8.95 9.94 8.49
CA PHE A 95 -8.72 8.52 8.20
C PHE A 95 -7.37 8.05 8.76
N TYR A 96 -7.33 6.84 9.32
CA TYR A 96 -6.16 6.23 9.92
C TYR A 96 -5.92 4.83 9.34
N LEU A 97 -4.64 4.52 9.11
CA LEU A 97 -4.20 3.13 9.03
C LEU A 97 -4.07 2.59 10.46
N THR A 98 -4.72 1.48 10.73
CA THR A 98 -4.62 0.84 12.05
C THR A 98 -3.28 0.14 12.23
N THR A 99 -2.88 -0.04 13.49
CA THR A 99 -1.65 -0.70 13.92
C THR A 99 -2.00 -1.71 15.01
N SER A 100 -1.05 -2.57 15.37
CA SER A 100 -1.28 -3.64 16.35
C SER A 100 -1.71 -3.12 17.73
N ASP A 101 -1.35 -1.88 18.05
CA ASP A 101 -1.63 -1.16 19.29
C ASP A 101 -2.77 -0.13 19.16
N THR A 102 -3.51 -0.13 18.05
CA THR A 102 -4.69 0.73 17.89
C THR A 102 -5.74 0.45 18.95
N GLN A 103 -6.30 1.52 19.50
CA GLN A 103 -7.39 1.53 20.46
C GLN A 103 -8.62 2.20 19.84
N LEU A 104 -9.79 1.88 20.37
CA LEU A 104 -11.03 2.54 20.01
C LEU A 104 -11.51 3.47 21.13
N ASP A 105 -12.15 4.55 20.73
CA ASP A 105 -13.01 5.40 21.55
C ASP A 105 -14.42 5.32 20.96
N GLY A 106 -15.28 4.52 21.58
CA GLY A 106 -16.55 4.09 20.98
C GLY A 106 -16.33 3.20 19.75
N ASP A 107 -16.92 3.60 18.62
CA ASP A 107 -16.80 2.93 17.31
C ASP A 107 -15.70 3.58 16.43
N LYS A 108 -14.91 4.50 16.97
CA LYS A 108 -13.87 5.24 16.24
C LYS A 108 -12.48 4.93 16.75
N ILE A 109 -11.49 5.12 15.90
CA ILE A 109 -10.08 5.04 16.31
C ILE A 109 -9.78 6.16 17.31
N LYS A 110 -9.16 5.80 18.44
CA LYS A 110 -8.62 6.77 19.39
C LYS A 110 -7.41 7.46 18.77
N LEU A 111 -7.38 8.78 18.82
CA LEU A 111 -6.27 9.59 18.33
C LEU A 111 -4.93 9.09 18.87
N ASP A 112 -3.90 9.22 18.06
CA ASP A 112 -2.51 8.80 18.36
C ASP A 112 -2.27 7.30 18.57
N THR A 113 -3.28 6.43 18.31
CA THR A 113 -3.12 4.97 18.42
C THR A 113 -3.04 4.24 17.07
N GLY A 114 -3.28 4.93 15.96
CA GLY A 114 -2.98 4.47 14.60
C GLY A 114 -2.13 5.51 13.85
N LEU A 115 -1.94 5.33 12.55
CA LEU A 115 -1.23 6.29 11.71
C LEU A 115 -2.23 7.12 10.88
N GLY A 116 -2.41 8.39 11.25
CA GLY A 116 -3.32 9.30 10.57
C GLY A 116 -2.83 9.64 9.16
N GLN A 117 -3.77 9.87 8.23
CA GLN A 117 -3.48 10.16 6.83
C GLN A 117 -2.50 11.33 6.62
N SER A 118 -2.69 12.44 7.34
CA SER A 118 -1.84 13.63 7.21
C SER A 118 -0.40 13.38 7.68
N GLU A 119 -0.23 12.65 8.78
CA GLU A 119 1.05 12.21 9.31
C GLU A 119 1.72 11.23 8.34
N PHE A 120 0.97 10.22 7.85
CA PHE A 120 1.45 9.26 6.86
C PHE A 120 1.96 9.94 5.59
N LEU A 121 1.17 10.85 5.01
CA LEU A 121 1.56 11.60 3.80
C LEU A 121 2.80 12.47 4.05
N THR A 122 2.96 13.01 5.27
CA THR A 122 4.16 13.77 5.65
C THR A 122 5.39 12.88 5.70
N LEU A 123 5.29 11.69 6.31
CA LEU A 123 6.36 10.71 6.35
C LEU A 123 6.75 10.21 4.94
N LEU A 124 5.77 9.91 4.09
CA LEU A 124 6.02 9.50 2.71
C LEU A 124 6.70 10.60 1.88
N ARG A 125 6.33 11.87 2.08
CA ARG A 125 6.96 13.01 1.39
C ARG A 125 8.43 13.19 1.76
N ALA A 126 8.80 12.85 3.00
CA ALA A 126 10.19 12.91 3.46
C ALA A 126 11.10 11.87 2.78
N ILE A 127 10.54 10.83 2.15
CA ILE A 127 11.32 9.82 1.41
C ILE A 127 11.94 10.45 0.17
N LYS A 128 13.28 10.44 0.11
CA LYS A 128 14.09 11.06 -0.96
C LYS A 128 14.09 10.29 -2.27
N ALA A 129 13.73 9.01 -2.25
CA ALA A 129 13.60 8.18 -3.44
C ALA A 129 12.64 8.84 -4.44
N ARG A 130 13.09 8.95 -5.69
CA ARG A 130 12.27 9.51 -6.78
C ARG A 130 11.11 8.57 -7.11
N GLN A 131 11.39 7.26 -7.09
CA GLN A 131 10.40 6.22 -7.35
C GLN A 131 9.86 5.63 -6.04
N LEU A 132 8.55 5.78 -5.82
CA LEU A 132 7.85 5.26 -4.64
C LEU A 132 6.54 4.61 -5.07
N LEU A 133 6.42 3.31 -4.85
CA LEU A 133 5.20 2.54 -5.04
C LEU A 133 4.54 2.29 -3.68
N ILE A 134 3.31 2.77 -3.52
CA ILE A 134 2.49 2.61 -2.32
C ILE A 134 1.40 1.61 -2.66
N ILE A 135 1.29 0.53 -1.89
CA ILE A 135 0.30 -0.52 -2.09
C ILE A 135 -0.51 -0.67 -0.82
N ILE A 136 -1.81 -0.40 -0.88
CA ILE A 136 -2.70 -0.47 0.29
C ILE A 136 -3.76 -1.54 0.09
N ASN A 137 -3.66 -2.59 0.90
CA ASN A 137 -4.60 -3.69 1.01
C ASN A 137 -5.43 -3.57 2.28
N SER A 138 -6.33 -2.58 2.27
CA SER A 138 -7.31 -2.31 3.32
C SER A 138 -8.67 -2.06 2.68
N CYS A 139 -9.74 -2.37 3.39
CA CYS A 139 -11.05 -1.81 3.07
C CYS A 139 -10.96 -0.29 3.27
N PHE A 140 -11.49 0.46 2.32
CA PHE A 140 -11.70 1.90 2.46
C PHE A 140 -13.19 2.16 2.47
N SER A 141 -13.87 1.91 3.60
CA SER A 141 -15.28 2.30 3.74
C SER A 141 -15.48 3.82 3.87
N GLY A 142 -14.43 4.64 3.64
CA GLY A 142 -14.62 5.96 3.09
C GLY A 142 -13.35 6.83 2.91
N LYS A 143 -13.52 7.79 2.00
CA LYS A 143 -12.88 9.11 1.85
C LYS A 143 -11.38 9.19 1.99
N LEU A 144 -10.68 8.47 1.13
CA LEU A 144 -9.33 8.84 0.72
C LEU A 144 -9.39 9.52 -0.65
N GLU A 145 -10.10 10.64 -0.73
CA GLU A 145 -10.21 11.49 -1.92
C GLU A 145 -10.02 12.98 -1.53
N PRO A 146 -9.40 13.78 -2.40
CA PRO A 146 -8.37 14.74 -2.04
C PRO A 146 -8.79 16.18 -2.38
N SER A 147 -9.53 16.86 -1.49
CA SER A 147 -9.88 18.29 -1.64
C SER A 147 -9.29 19.22 -0.59
N LEU A 148 -8.37 20.09 -1.03
CA LEU A 148 -7.66 21.10 -0.22
C LEU A 148 -7.44 22.42 -0.99
N GLY A 149 -8.51 23.06 -1.46
CA GLY A 149 -8.41 24.37 -2.09
C GLY A 149 -8.22 25.46 -1.01
N PHE A 150 -7.19 26.28 -1.14
CA PHE A 150 -7.02 27.57 -0.43
C PHE A 150 -7.03 28.68 -1.49
N ASN A 151 -7.77 29.79 -1.48
CA ASN A 151 -8.80 30.34 -0.60
C ASN A 151 -9.73 31.16 -1.50
N THR A 152 -11.04 30.90 -1.49
CA THR A 152 -12.11 31.91 -1.54
C THR A 152 -13.37 31.22 -1.05
N GLU A 153 -13.91 31.78 0.03
CA GLU A 153 -15.19 31.55 0.72
C GLU A 153 -16.12 30.37 0.38
N ALA A 154 -16.70 29.84 1.47
CA ALA A 154 -18.00 29.16 1.62
C ALA A 154 -18.09 27.64 1.34
N ALA A 155 -18.44 26.91 2.40
CA ALA A 155 -19.23 25.66 2.35
C ALA A 155 -20.67 25.99 1.87
N PRO A 156 -21.52 25.06 1.37
CA PRO A 156 -21.57 23.62 1.66
C PRO A 156 -21.92 22.69 0.45
N ALA A 157 -22.10 21.40 0.76
CA ALA A 157 -22.94 20.40 0.08
C ALA A 157 -22.27 19.25 -0.71
N ALA A 158 -22.91 18.10 -0.55
CA ALA A 158 -22.59 16.77 -1.03
C ALA A 158 -22.64 16.62 -2.55
N LEU A 159 -21.62 16.00 -3.17
CA LEU A 159 -21.59 15.48 -4.54
C LEU A 159 -20.52 14.36 -4.54
N GLY A 160 -20.75 13.13 -5.00
CA GLY A 160 -21.08 12.80 -6.38
C GLY A 160 -19.78 12.65 -7.18
N SER A 161 -19.34 11.40 -7.43
CA SER A 161 -18.39 10.99 -8.49
C SER A 161 -17.40 12.07 -8.97
N GLY A 162 -16.19 12.10 -8.39
CA GLY A 162 -15.12 13.00 -8.85
C GLY A 162 -14.31 13.64 -7.72
N VAL A 163 -13.01 13.37 -7.73
CA VAL A 163 -11.91 13.93 -6.94
C VAL A 163 -11.94 15.49 -6.95
N PRO A 164 -12.09 16.23 -5.83
CA PRO A 164 -12.01 17.69 -5.86
C PRO A 164 -10.59 18.23 -5.60
N ASP A 165 -9.70 18.08 -6.58
CA ASP A 165 -8.65 19.02 -7.00
C ASP A 165 -7.55 19.61 -6.09
N ALA A 166 -7.41 19.31 -4.78
CA ALA A 166 -6.38 20.05 -4.03
C ALA A 166 -5.59 19.39 -2.88
N VAL A 167 -5.89 18.15 -2.48
CA VAL A 167 -4.86 17.34 -1.77
C VAL A 167 -3.91 16.69 -2.79
N THR A 168 -4.29 16.67 -4.08
CA THR A 168 -3.40 16.28 -5.18
C THR A 168 -2.18 17.18 -5.29
N THR A 169 -2.21 18.47 -4.90
CA THR A 169 -1.13 19.43 -5.16
C THR A 169 0.02 19.44 -4.14
N ALA A 170 -0.24 19.18 -2.85
CA ALA A 170 0.80 19.28 -1.80
C ALA A 170 1.74 18.05 -1.73
N ALA A 171 1.39 16.94 -2.38
CA ALA A 171 2.27 15.80 -2.61
C ALA A 171 3.17 15.98 -3.86
N LEU A 172 2.99 17.05 -4.64
CA LEU A 172 3.65 17.25 -5.95
C LEU A 172 4.93 18.08 -5.90
N ALA A 173 5.40 18.48 -4.73
CA ALA A 173 6.52 19.43 -4.65
C ALA A 173 7.92 18.81 -4.75
N THR A 174 8.12 17.48 -4.71
CA THR A 174 9.48 16.91 -4.75
C THR A 174 9.60 15.58 -5.53
N GLY A 175 10.29 15.61 -6.68
CA GLY A 175 11.02 14.49 -7.31
C GLY A 175 10.22 13.32 -7.92
N SER A 176 10.32 13.10 -9.22
CA SER A 176 9.43 12.31 -10.10
C SER A 176 9.35 10.78 -9.85
N GLY A 177 8.13 10.22 -9.76
CA GLY A 177 7.83 8.77 -9.90
C GLY A 177 6.99 8.09 -8.79
N ARG A 178 5.87 8.68 -8.34
CA ARG A 178 5.06 8.10 -7.23
C ARG A 178 3.75 7.49 -7.74
N VAL A 179 3.50 6.24 -7.35
CA VAL A 179 2.33 5.45 -7.78
C VAL A 179 1.65 4.84 -6.56
N ILE A 180 0.32 4.83 -6.54
CA ILE A 180 -0.48 4.15 -5.53
C ILE A 180 -1.29 3.04 -6.20
N ILE A 181 -1.33 1.85 -5.59
CA ILE A 181 -2.26 0.77 -5.91
C ILE A 181 -3.10 0.47 -4.67
N THR A 182 -4.41 0.58 -4.76
CA THR A 182 -5.33 0.14 -3.69
C THR A 182 -6.01 -1.18 -4.08
N ALA A 183 -6.37 -1.97 -3.07
CA ALA A 183 -6.92 -3.31 -3.28
C ALA A 183 -8.38 -3.35 -3.75
N CYS A 184 -9.13 -2.26 -3.58
CA CYS A 184 -10.53 -2.12 -3.95
C CYS A 184 -10.89 -0.64 -4.20
N GLN A 185 -12.05 -0.39 -4.81
CA GLN A 185 -12.65 0.94 -4.92
C GLN A 185 -13.23 1.42 -3.56
N GLU A 186 -13.58 2.70 -3.46
CA GLU A 186 -14.15 3.30 -2.22
C GLU A 186 -15.50 2.68 -1.82
N SER A 187 -16.32 2.25 -2.79
CA SER A 187 -17.60 1.59 -2.52
C SER A 187 -17.47 0.08 -2.27
N GLU A 188 -16.25 -0.45 -2.29
CA GLU A 188 -15.97 -1.88 -2.21
C GLU A 188 -15.20 -2.25 -0.93
N ARG A 189 -14.96 -3.55 -0.76
CA ARG A 189 -14.17 -4.09 0.34
C ARG A 189 -13.01 -4.92 -0.21
N SER A 190 -11.93 -5.00 0.56
CA SER A 190 -10.88 -5.99 0.33
C SER A 190 -11.22 -7.27 1.08
N TRP A 191 -11.30 -8.39 0.37
CA TRP A 191 -11.78 -9.65 0.92
C TRP A 191 -10.67 -10.66 1.17
N VAL A 192 -10.88 -11.49 2.20
CA VAL A 192 -10.09 -12.69 2.43
C VAL A 192 -10.42 -13.74 1.36
N GLY A 193 -9.39 -14.42 0.83
CA GLY A 193 -9.58 -15.51 -0.12
C GLY A 193 -9.87 -16.86 0.55
N ASN A 194 -9.99 -17.92 -0.25
CA ASN A 194 -10.19 -19.29 0.26
C ASN A 194 -8.97 -19.90 0.98
N GLY A 195 -7.83 -19.22 0.97
CA GLY A 195 -6.57 -19.70 1.52
C GLY A 195 -6.06 -18.86 2.68
N ASN A 196 -4.73 -18.85 2.83
CA ASN A 196 -4.05 -18.12 3.91
C ASN A 196 -3.81 -16.63 3.61
N LEU A 197 -4.18 -16.14 2.44
CA LEU A 197 -3.95 -14.77 1.97
C LEU A 197 -5.26 -14.06 1.64
N THR A 198 -5.25 -12.73 1.57
CA THR A 198 -6.38 -12.00 0.97
C THR A 198 -6.41 -12.22 -0.54
N ILE A 199 -7.53 -11.94 -1.19
CA ILE A 199 -7.66 -12.08 -2.66
C ILE A 199 -6.61 -11.20 -3.36
N PHE A 200 -6.47 -9.96 -2.89
CA PHE A 200 -5.47 -9.03 -3.39
C PHE A 200 -4.04 -9.48 -3.07
N GLY A 201 -3.77 -9.88 -1.81
CA GLY A 201 -2.45 -10.34 -1.39
C GLY A 201 -1.97 -11.55 -2.16
N GLN A 202 -2.85 -12.53 -2.40
CA GLN A 202 -2.57 -13.70 -3.22
C GLN A 202 -2.16 -13.32 -4.65
N SER A 203 -2.92 -12.43 -5.29
CA SER A 203 -2.61 -11.95 -6.65
C SER A 203 -1.30 -11.15 -6.68
N LEU A 204 -1.07 -10.29 -5.69
CA LEU A 204 0.15 -9.48 -5.59
C LEU A 204 1.41 -10.35 -5.49
N VAL A 205 1.38 -11.35 -4.60
CA VAL A 205 2.48 -12.30 -4.40
C VAL A 205 2.74 -13.11 -5.67
N GLN A 206 1.70 -13.59 -6.34
CA GLN A 206 1.83 -14.30 -7.63
C GLN A 206 2.44 -13.40 -8.70
N GLY A 207 2.03 -12.14 -8.77
CA GLY A 207 2.58 -11.15 -9.68
C GLY A 207 4.10 -10.98 -9.53
N ILE A 208 4.57 -10.77 -8.29
CA ILE A 208 6.00 -10.65 -7.97
C ILE A 208 6.76 -11.97 -8.24
N ASN A 209 6.14 -13.13 -8.02
CA ASN A 209 6.73 -14.44 -8.31
C ASN A 209 6.77 -14.79 -9.82
N GLY A 210 6.46 -13.82 -10.69
CA GLY A 210 6.68 -13.91 -12.14
C GLY A 210 5.40 -14.03 -12.96
N SER A 211 4.21 -14.05 -12.35
CA SER A 211 2.95 -14.11 -13.11
C SER A 211 2.56 -12.78 -13.75
N ALA A 212 3.09 -11.66 -13.26
CA ALA A 212 2.83 -10.33 -13.82
C ALA A 212 3.81 -9.91 -14.91
N GLY A 213 4.96 -10.57 -15.03
CA GLY A 213 6.04 -10.13 -15.91
C GLY A 213 5.72 -10.28 -17.40
N LEU A 214 5.82 -9.19 -18.16
CA LEU A 214 5.96 -9.25 -19.62
C LEU A 214 7.40 -9.64 -20.01
N PRO A 215 7.70 -10.07 -21.25
CA PRO A 215 9.06 -10.37 -21.67
C PRO A 215 10.02 -9.21 -21.36
N GLY A 216 11.07 -9.47 -20.57
CA GLY A 216 12.04 -8.47 -20.13
C GLY A 216 12.66 -8.79 -18.77
N PRO A 217 13.67 -8.02 -18.33
CA PRO A 217 14.40 -8.32 -17.08
C PRO A 217 13.70 -7.85 -15.79
N PHE A 218 12.65 -7.03 -15.89
CA PHE A 218 11.98 -6.43 -14.73
C PHE A 218 10.46 -6.49 -14.85
N VAL A 219 9.78 -6.47 -13.69
CA VAL A 219 8.33 -6.22 -13.56
C VAL A 219 8.15 -4.75 -13.21
N SER A 220 7.35 -4.02 -13.97
CA SER A 220 6.98 -2.62 -13.66
C SER A 220 5.72 -2.51 -12.81
N ALA A 221 5.45 -1.33 -12.23
CA ALA A 221 4.21 -1.09 -11.49
C ALA A 221 2.96 -1.24 -12.39
N ASN A 222 3.09 -0.91 -13.67
CA ASN A 222 2.02 -1.08 -14.65
C ASN A 222 1.77 -2.57 -14.95
N ASP A 223 2.82 -3.37 -15.10
CA ASP A 223 2.69 -4.83 -15.33
C ASP A 223 2.02 -5.49 -14.12
N LEU A 224 2.46 -5.12 -12.92
CA LEU A 224 1.89 -5.61 -11.68
C LEU A 224 0.42 -5.22 -11.54
N TYR A 225 0.07 -3.95 -11.79
CA TYR A 225 -1.32 -3.50 -11.76
C TYR A 225 -2.18 -4.22 -12.80
N ASN A 226 -1.71 -4.36 -14.05
CA ASN A 226 -2.44 -5.06 -15.09
C ASN A 226 -2.72 -6.52 -14.73
N TYR A 227 -1.78 -7.17 -14.03
CA TYR A 227 -2.01 -8.51 -13.49
C TYR A 227 -3.08 -8.50 -12.39
N LEU A 228 -2.96 -7.63 -11.40
CA LEU A 228 -3.94 -7.48 -10.31
C LEU A 228 -5.35 -7.22 -10.83
N PHE A 229 -5.50 -6.30 -11.78
CA PHE A 229 -6.77 -5.95 -12.41
C PHE A 229 -7.41 -7.14 -13.14
N LYS A 230 -6.60 -8.06 -13.69
CA LYS A 230 -7.09 -9.27 -14.38
C LYS A 230 -7.45 -10.41 -13.42
N THR A 231 -6.83 -10.49 -12.25
CA THR A 231 -6.97 -11.66 -11.36
C THR A 231 -7.88 -11.41 -10.15
N VAL A 232 -7.88 -10.20 -9.60
CA VAL A 232 -8.63 -9.89 -8.37
C VAL A 232 -10.16 -9.90 -8.59
N PRO A 233 -10.73 -9.22 -9.61
CA PRO A 233 -12.18 -9.20 -9.78
C PRO A 233 -12.79 -10.59 -10.02
N PRO A 234 -12.25 -11.45 -10.91
CA PRO A 234 -12.78 -12.80 -11.07
C PRO A 234 -12.69 -13.65 -9.79
N ALA A 235 -11.61 -13.53 -9.01
CA ALA A 235 -11.44 -14.27 -7.76
C ALA A 235 -12.43 -13.80 -6.68
N ALA A 236 -12.72 -12.50 -6.60
CA ALA A 236 -13.77 -11.97 -5.72
C ALA A 236 -15.16 -12.42 -6.17
N GLN A 237 -15.44 -12.39 -7.47
CA GLN A 237 -16.73 -12.82 -8.01
C GLN A 237 -17.04 -14.29 -7.72
N GLN A 238 -16.03 -15.17 -7.75
CA GLN A 238 -16.18 -16.58 -7.37
C GLN A 238 -16.65 -16.78 -5.92
N LEU A 239 -16.39 -15.82 -5.04
CA LEU A 239 -16.83 -15.83 -3.64
C LEU A 239 -18.11 -15.00 -3.41
N GLY A 240 -18.74 -14.51 -4.48
CA GLY A 240 -19.94 -13.67 -4.38
C GLY A 240 -19.64 -12.24 -3.93
N HIS A 241 -18.42 -11.76 -4.17
CA HIS A 241 -17.96 -10.42 -3.79
C HIS A 241 -17.61 -9.56 -5.00
N GLN A 242 -17.59 -8.25 -4.81
CA GLN A 242 -16.99 -7.27 -5.71
C GLN A 242 -15.71 -6.74 -5.09
N GLN A 243 -14.66 -6.66 -5.91
CA GLN A 243 -13.37 -6.12 -5.55
C GLN A 243 -12.57 -5.81 -6.82
N GLU A 244 -12.25 -4.54 -7.03
CA GLU A 244 -11.48 -4.06 -8.18
C GLU A 244 -10.30 -3.19 -7.72
N PRO A 245 -9.04 -3.59 -7.99
CA PRO A 245 -7.88 -2.77 -7.67
C PRO A 245 -7.86 -1.45 -8.43
N VAL A 246 -7.37 -0.37 -7.81
CA VAL A 246 -7.25 0.95 -8.43
C VAL A 246 -5.79 1.38 -8.50
N LEU A 247 -5.40 1.95 -9.65
CA LEU A 247 -4.10 2.58 -9.86
C LEU A 247 -4.23 4.10 -9.88
N THR A 248 -3.49 4.79 -9.02
CA THR A 248 -3.38 6.25 -9.01
C THR A 248 -1.94 6.67 -9.32
N VAL A 249 -1.77 7.48 -10.37
CA VAL A 249 -0.46 8.02 -10.77
C VAL A 249 -0.39 9.49 -10.36
N LEU A 250 0.52 9.82 -9.44
CA LEU A 250 0.54 11.14 -8.80
C LEU A 250 1.34 12.19 -9.57
N ARG A 251 2.28 11.81 -10.43
CA ARG A 251 3.11 12.76 -11.20
C ARG A 251 3.66 12.12 -12.46
N GLN A 252 3.93 12.92 -13.51
CA GLN A 252 4.58 12.48 -14.76
C GLN A 252 5.73 11.50 -14.47
N VAL A 253 5.45 10.23 -14.75
CA VAL A 253 6.38 9.13 -14.52
C VAL A 253 7.33 9.15 -15.72
N GLY A 254 8.62 9.34 -15.48
CA GLY A 254 9.63 8.82 -16.40
C GLY A 254 9.49 7.30 -16.35
N LEU A 255 8.63 6.73 -17.21
CA LEU A 255 8.33 5.31 -17.23
C LEU A 255 9.56 4.52 -17.70
N PRO A 256 9.77 3.29 -17.18
CA PRO A 256 8.91 2.59 -16.19
C PRO A 256 9.40 2.71 -14.71
N LEU A 257 8.45 2.68 -13.76
CA LEU A 257 8.72 2.43 -12.33
C LEU A 257 8.94 0.92 -12.14
N LEU A 258 10.17 0.52 -11.85
CA LEU A 258 10.55 -0.89 -11.72
C LEU A 258 10.22 -1.41 -10.31
N VAL A 259 9.56 -2.55 -10.22
CA VAL A 259 9.09 -3.12 -8.94
C VAL A 259 9.96 -4.28 -8.50
N ALA A 260 10.39 -5.13 -9.43
CA ALA A 260 11.10 -6.37 -9.13
C ALA A 260 11.88 -6.87 -10.35
N LEU A 261 12.85 -7.77 -10.15
CA LEU A 261 13.35 -8.60 -11.23
C LEU A 261 12.25 -9.49 -11.78
N ASN A 262 12.28 -9.75 -13.08
CA ASN A 262 11.32 -10.65 -13.71
C ASN A 262 11.74 -12.11 -13.54
N ALA A 263 11.08 -12.81 -12.62
CA ALA A 263 11.33 -14.24 -12.37
C ALA A 263 10.92 -15.17 -13.52
N ALA A 264 10.14 -14.68 -14.50
CA ALA A 264 9.78 -15.47 -15.69
C ALA A 264 10.96 -15.62 -16.66
N THR A 265 11.79 -14.58 -16.81
CA THR A 265 12.96 -14.60 -17.71
C THR A 265 14.21 -15.20 -17.07
N ALA A 266 14.28 -15.24 -15.74
CA ALA A 266 15.37 -15.91 -15.02
C ALA A 266 15.36 -17.45 -15.14
N ARG A 267 14.24 -18.06 -15.57
CA ARG A 267 14.10 -19.51 -15.76
C ARG A 267 14.40 -19.99 -17.18
N SER A 268 14.62 -19.08 -18.12
CA SER A 268 14.87 -19.36 -19.54
C SER A 268 16.34 -19.16 -19.97
N GLY A 269 17.24 -18.94 -19.02
CA GLY A 269 18.68 -18.72 -19.25
C GLY A 269 19.55 -19.76 -18.55
#